data_AF-A0A0C3KMH6-F1
#
_entry.id   AF-A0A0C3KMH6-F1
#
_cell.length_a   1.000
_cell.length_b   1.000
_cell.length_c   1.000
_cell.angle_alpha   90.00
_cell.angle_beta   90.00
_cell.angle_gamma   90.00
#
_symmetry.space_group_name_H-M   'P 1'
#
loop_
_entity.id
_entity.type
_entity.pdbx_description
1 polymer ?
#
loop_
_entity_poly.entity_id
_entity_poly.type
_entity_poly.pdbx_seq_one_letter_code
_entity_poly.pdbx_strand_id
1 'polypeptide(L)'
;HPSLRHFSKGITSIKQWTGKEQRAMESVFISAIAGGVNDNRVIIAARALLDFIYLAQLPCHTSDTLIQMTDSLEEFHRAKSVFVDNGIRAHFNIPKLHSLVHYVNSITACRAADGYNTKYPERFHIEYAKLGYQASNKREYKKQMVTWLERQEAVDLFDP
;
A
#
# COMPACT_ATOMS: atom_id res chain seq x y z
N HIS A 1 8.25 3.66 22.19
CA HIS A 1 7.83 5.03 21.81
C HIS A 1 6.30 5.09 21.82
N PRO A 2 5.66 6.10 22.42
CA PRO A 2 4.21 6.14 22.63
C PRO A 2 3.35 6.08 21.35
N SER A 3 3.93 6.42 20.18
CA SER A 3 3.23 6.39 18.89
C SER A 3 3.34 5.07 18.11
N LEU A 4 4.15 4.10 18.57
CA LEU A 4 4.32 2.83 17.88
C LEU A 4 3.20 1.86 18.26
N ARG A 5 2.54 1.28 17.27
CA ARG A 5 1.50 0.29 17.50
C ARG A 5 2.11 -1.01 18.01
N HIS A 6 1.65 -1.46 19.18
CA HIS A 6 2.00 -2.76 19.71
C HIS A 6 1.03 -3.84 19.18
N PHE A 7 1.57 -4.87 18.53
CA PHE A 7 0.80 -6.01 18.04
C PHE A 7 0.75 -7.12 19.11
N SER A 8 -0.12 -6.96 20.11
CA SER A 8 -0.18 -7.86 21.29
C SER A 8 -0.49 -9.32 20.99
N LYS A 9 -1.19 -9.61 19.88
CA LYS A 9 -1.47 -10.98 19.39
C LYS A 9 -0.54 -11.40 18.24
N GLY A 10 0.53 -10.64 17.99
CA GLY A 10 1.37 -10.78 16.82
C GLY A 10 0.70 -10.33 15.51
N ILE A 11 1.44 -10.45 14.41
CA ILE A 11 0.95 -10.08 13.07
C ILE A 11 0.24 -11.25 12.36
N THR A 12 0.44 -12.48 12.82
CA THR A 12 -0.11 -13.70 12.22
C THR A 12 -1.63 -13.82 12.39
N SER A 13 -2.22 -13.13 13.38
CA SER A 13 -3.67 -13.12 13.59
C SER A 13 -4.43 -12.22 12.59
N ILE A 14 -3.73 -11.38 11.83
CA ILE A 14 -4.35 -10.41 10.91
C ILE A 14 -4.70 -11.13 9.61
N LYS A 15 -6.01 -11.39 9.41
CA LYS A 15 -6.52 -12.04 8.18
C LYS A 15 -6.63 -11.09 6.99
N GLN A 16 -6.96 -9.83 7.25
CA GLN A 16 -7.09 -8.77 6.24
C GLN A 16 -6.39 -7.53 6.77
N TRP A 17 -5.39 -7.07 6.02
CA TRP A 17 -4.60 -5.90 6.39
C TRP A 17 -5.29 -4.63 5.92
N THR A 18 -5.52 -3.69 6.85
CA THR A 18 -5.87 -2.30 6.50
C THR A 18 -4.62 -1.48 6.20
N GLY A 19 -4.75 -0.38 5.45
CA GLY A 19 -3.62 0.52 5.18
C GLY A 19 -3.00 1.12 6.46
N LYS A 20 -3.80 1.35 7.51
CA LYS A 20 -3.31 1.79 8.82
C LYS A 20 -2.47 0.71 9.52
N GLU A 21 -2.85 -0.56 9.37
CA GLU A 21 -2.08 -1.68 9.93
C GLU A 21 -0.77 -1.89 9.20
N GLN A 22 -0.77 -1.79 7.87
CA GLN A 22 0.45 -1.91 7.06
C GLN A 22 1.48 -0.86 7.46
N ARG A 23 1.11 0.42 7.50
CA ARG A 23 2.00 1.52 7.93
C ARG A 23 2.55 1.30 9.34
N ALA A 24 1.70 0.87 10.26
CA ALA A 24 2.12 0.59 11.63
C ALA A 24 3.11 -0.59 11.72
N MET A 25 2.95 -1.60 10.87
CA MET A 25 3.87 -2.73 10.76
C MET A 25 5.20 -2.30 10.15
N GLU A 26 5.18 -1.53 9.05
CA GLU A 26 6.36 -0.99 8.39
C GLU A 26 7.28 -0.24 9.39
N SER A 27 6.70 0.58 10.27
CA SER A 27 7.46 1.35 11.26
C SER A 27 8.13 0.54 12.39
N VAL A 28 7.69 -0.69 12.66
CA VAL A 28 8.23 -1.53 13.75
C VAL A 28 9.04 -2.72 13.23
N PHE A 29 8.92 -3.05 11.94
CA PHE A 29 9.40 -4.32 11.39
C PHE A 29 10.91 -4.49 11.52
N ILE A 30 11.71 -3.48 11.15
CA ILE A 30 13.17 -3.55 11.23
C ILE A 30 13.64 -3.72 12.67
N SER A 31 13.08 -2.95 13.60
CA SER A 31 13.41 -3.08 15.02
C SER A 31 13.02 -4.46 15.57
N ALA A 32 11.93 -5.05 15.10
CA ALA A 32 11.49 -6.37 15.53
C ALA A 32 12.44 -7.49 15.07
N ILE A 33 13.01 -7.40 13.86
CA ILE A 33 13.91 -8.43 13.34
C ILE A 33 15.37 -8.24 13.77
N ALA A 34 15.79 -7.02 14.10
CA ALA A 34 17.17 -6.72 14.47
C ALA A 34 17.68 -7.48 15.71
N GLY A 35 16.78 -7.87 16.63
CA GLY A 35 17.14 -8.66 17.81
C GLY A 35 16.86 -10.18 17.68
N GLY A 36 16.29 -10.62 16.56
CA GLY A 36 15.79 -12.00 16.40
C GLY A 36 16.37 -12.77 15.21
N VAL A 37 17.13 -12.10 14.34
CA VAL A 37 17.69 -12.71 13.13
C VAL A 37 19.20 -12.53 13.10
N ASN A 38 19.93 -13.65 13.05
CA ASN A 38 21.40 -13.67 13.06
C ASN A 38 22.01 -13.41 11.67
N ASP A 39 21.27 -13.63 10.59
CA ASP A 39 21.75 -13.38 9.23
C ASP A 39 21.44 -11.94 8.79
N ASN A 40 22.48 -11.11 8.74
CA ASN A 40 22.39 -9.70 8.33
C ASN A 40 21.76 -9.51 6.94
N ARG A 41 21.86 -10.48 6.03
CA ARG A 41 21.25 -10.37 4.68
C ARG A 41 19.72 -10.26 4.77
N VAL A 42 19.11 -10.86 5.80
CA VAL A 42 17.66 -10.73 6.06
C VAL A 42 17.31 -9.29 6.43
N ILE A 43 18.10 -8.67 7.30
CA ILE A 43 17.90 -7.28 7.73
C ILE A 43 18.09 -6.34 6.55
N ILE A 44 19.12 -6.56 5.73
CA ILE A 44 19.40 -5.79 4.51
C ILE A 44 18.22 -5.90 3.53
N ALA A 45 17.77 -7.12 3.20
CA ALA A 45 16.66 -7.31 2.28
C ALA A 45 15.35 -6.68 2.79
N ALA A 46 15.04 -6.85 4.08
CA ALA A 46 13.87 -6.25 4.70
C ALA A 46 13.91 -4.71 4.66
N ARG A 47 15.06 -4.13 4.99
CA ARG A 47 15.27 -2.67 4.98
C ARG A 47 15.16 -2.11 3.57
N ALA A 48 15.87 -2.70 2.61
CA ALA A 48 15.84 -2.26 1.22
C ALA A 48 14.42 -2.27 0.63
N LEU A 49 13.62 -3.30 0.93
CA LEU A 49 12.23 -3.35 0.50
C LEU A 49 11.36 -2.28 1.19
N LEU A 50 11.56 -2.02 2.49
CA LEU A 50 10.83 -0.97 3.19
C LEU A 50 11.21 0.43 2.69
N ASP A 51 12.49 0.68 2.44
CA ASP A 51 12.98 1.94 1.88
C ASP A 51 12.32 2.19 0.50
N PHE A 52 12.25 1.15 -0.35
CA PHE A 52 11.49 1.22 -1.60
C PHE A 52 10.01 1.57 -1.38
N ILE A 53 9.35 0.89 -0.45
CA ILE A 53 7.92 1.13 -0.14
C ILE A 53 7.71 2.56 0.35
N TYR A 54 8.57 3.07 1.23
CA TYR A 54 8.49 4.45 1.72
C TYR A 54 8.68 5.46 0.59
N LEU A 55 9.66 5.25 -0.28
CA LEU A 55 9.85 6.08 -1.46
C LEU A 55 8.62 6.04 -2.37
N ALA A 56 8.05 4.86 -2.64
CA ALA A 56 6.86 4.71 -3.48
C ALA A 56 5.60 5.36 -2.90
N GLN A 57 5.60 5.70 -1.61
CA GLN A 57 4.51 6.42 -0.95
C GLN A 57 4.67 7.95 -1.00
N LEU A 58 5.79 8.47 -1.51
CA LEU A 58 5.99 9.91 -1.65
C LEU A 58 4.99 10.51 -2.66
N PRO A 59 4.45 11.72 -2.37
CA PRO A 59 3.50 12.36 -3.28
C PRO A 59 4.15 12.85 -4.57
N CYS A 60 5.45 13.17 -4.52
CA CYS A 60 6.24 13.63 -5.65
C CYS A 60 7.65 13.08 -5.55
N HIS A 61 8.31 12.99 -6.71
CA HIS A 61 9.66 12.45 -6.84
C HIS A 61 10.60 13.46 -7.49
N THR A 62 11.81 13.55 -6.93
CA THR A 62 12.98 14.18 -7.57
C THR A 62 13.85 13.11 -8.21
N SER A 63 14.79 13.53 -9.07
CA SER A 63 15.82 12.63 -9.63
C SER A 63 16.53 11.82 -8.54
N ASP A 64 16.87 12.45 -7.42
CA ASP A 64 17.55 11.79 -6.30
C ASP A 64 16.67 10.71 -5.65
N THR A 65 15.38 10.97 -5.48
CA THR A 65 14.46 9.95 -4.92
C THR A 65 14.23 8.78 -5.87
N LEU A 66 14.30 9.00 -7.19
CA LEU A 66 14.20 7.93 -8.19
C LEU A 66 15.46 7.06 -8.22
N ILE A 67 16.63 7.67 -8.05
CA ILE A 67 17.90 6.94 -7.88
C ILE A 67 17.82 6.08 -6.61
N GLN A 68 17.45 6.68 -5.47
CA GLN A 68 17.29 5.94 -4.22
C GLN A 68 16.28 4.79 -4.33
N MET A 69 15.20 4.96 -5.10
CA MET A 69 14.20 3.91 -5.31
C MET A 69 14.79 2.75 -6.12
N THR A 70 15.56 3.06 -7.16
CA THR A 70 16.28 2.05 -7.96
C THR A 70 17.29 1.31 -7.10
N ASP A 71 18.14 2.03 -6.38
CA ASP A 71 19.18 1.47 -5.51
C ASP A 71 18.58 0.56 -4.43
N SER A 72 17.46 0.97 -3.83
CA SER A 72 16.73 0.17 -2.84
C SER A 72 16.20 -1.14 -3.44
N LEU A 73 15.67 -1.12 -4.66
CA LEU A 73 15.20 -2.34 -5.32
C LEU A 73 16.33 -3.28 -5.70
N GLU A 74 17.45 -2.73 -6.18
CA GLU A 74 18.65 -3.51 -6.48
C GLU A 74 19.24 -4.16 -5.23
N GLU A 75 19.34 -3.42 -4.12
CA GLU A 75 19.84 -3.94 -2.84
C GLU A 75 18.94 -5.07 -2.33
N PHE A 76 17.62 -4.92 -2.45
CA PHE A 76 16.69 -5.99 -2.16
C PHE A 76 16.93 -7.22 -3.06
N HIS A 77 17.16 -7.02 -4.36
CA HIS A 77 17.45 -8.13 -5.28
C HIS A 77 18.78 -8.83 -5.02
N ARG A 78 19.81 -8.10 -4.56
CA ARG A 78 21.09 -8.68 -4.12
C ARG A 78 20.92 -9.53 -2.86
N ALA A 79 20.10 -9.09 -1.91
CA ALA A 79 19.97 -9.74 -0.60
C ALA A 79 18.86 -10.81 -0.51
N LYS A 80 17.83 -10.78 -1.36
CA LYS A 80 16.64 -11.65 -1.24
C LYS A 80 16.91 -13.16 -1.33
N SER A 81 18.04 -13.59 -1.90
CA SER A 81 18.41 -15.01 -1.98
C SER A 81 18.48 -15.66 -0.60
N VAL A 82 18.76 -14.89 0.46
CA VAL A 82 18.79 -15.37 1.84
C VAL A 82 17.51 -16.11 2.26
N PHE A 83 16.35 -15.69 1.73
CA PHE A 83 15.09 -16.35 2.05
C PHE A 83 14.92 -17.70 1.34
N VAL A 84 15.61 -17.90 0.21
CA VAL A 84 15.70 -19.20 -0.47
C VAL A 84 16.72 -20.08 0.23
N ASP A 85 17.89 -19.54 0.54
CA ASP A 85 18.97 -20.24 1.26
C ASP A 85 18.49 -20.81 2.60
N ASN A 86 17.68 -20.02 3.34
CA ASN A 86 17.09 -20.42 4.62
C ASN A 86 15.86 -21.33 4.48
N GLY A 87 15.49 -21.74 3.27
CA GLY A 87 14.35 -22.61 3.01
C GLY A 87 12.97 -21.98 3.29
N ILE A 88 12.90 -20.66 3.48
CA ILE A 88 11.64 -19.95 3.77
C ILE A 88 10.73 -19.91 2.54
N ARG A 89 11.31 -19.88 1.33
CA ARG A 89 10.56 -19.90 0.07
C ARG A 89 11.39 -20.44 -1.09
N ALA A 90 10.75 -21.12 -2.04
CA ALA A 90 11.43 -21.66 -3.23
C ALA A 90 11.83 -20.60 -4.28
N HIS A 91 11.02 -19.57 -4.49
CA HIS A 91 11.28 -18.54 -5.51
C HIS A 91 10.59 -17.20 -5.21
N PHE A 92 10.99 -16.15 -5.93
CA PHE A 92 10.43 -14.79 -5.85
C PHE A 92 9.55 -14.40 -7.03
N ASN A 93 9.01 -15.37 -7.79
CA ASN A 93 8.06 -15.16 -8.89
C ASN A 93 6.68 -14.71 -8.37
N ILE A 94 6.63 -13.51 -7.81
CA ILE A 94 5.46 -12.90 -7.19
C ILE A 94 5.10 -11.70 -8.07
N PRO A 95 3.92 -11.68 -8.72
CA PRO A 95 3.55 -10.59 -9.62
C PRO A 95 3.69 -9.20 -9.00
N LYS A 96 3.29 -9.04 -7.73
CA LYS A 96 3.42 -7.79 -6.97
C LYS A 96 4.86 -7.35 -6.71
N LEU A 97 5.80 -8.30 -6.65
CA LEU A 97 7.21 -7.98 -6.47
C LEU A 97 7.86 -7.64 -7.82
N HIS A 98 7.46 -8.35 -8.87
CA HIS A 98 7.92 -8.06 -10.23
C HIS A 98 7.47 -6.68 -10.68
N SER A 99 6.25 -6.26 -10.35
CA SER A 99 5.75 -4.93 -10.71
C SER A 99 6.62 -3.78 -10.19
N LEU A 100 7.37 -3.97 -9.10
CA LEU A 100 8.24 -2.94 -8.52
C LEU A 100 9.32 -2.48 -9.53
N VAL A 101 9.77 -3.37 -10.42
CA VAL A 101 10.76 -3.06 -11.47
C VAL A 101 10.26 -1.97 -12.42
N HIS A 102 8.94 -1.81 -12.56
CA HIS A 102 8.34 -0.84 -13.48
C HIS A 102 8.02 0.50 -12.82
N TYR A 103 8.20 0.66 -11.51
CA TYR A 103 7.76 1.87 -10.79
C TYR A 103 8.49 3.12 -11.26
N VAL A 104 9.82 3.10 -11.32
CA VAL A 104 10.63 4.27 -11.71
C VAL A 104 10.23 4.73 -13.11
N ASN A 105 10.16 3.80 -14.07
CA ASN A 105 9.73 4.10 -15.44
C ASN A 105 8.30 4.66 -15.49
N SER A 106 7.39 4.11 -14.68
CA SER A 106 6.00 4.56 -14.62
C SER A 106 5.91 5.96 -14.02
N ILE A 107 6.64 6.26 -12.95
CA ILE A 107 6.69 7.58 -12.30
C ILE A 107 7.27 8.61 -13.27
N THR A 108 8.36 8.29 -13.97
CA THR A 108 8.95 9.20 -14.97
C THR A 108 8.00 9.47 -16.13
N ALA A 109 7.28 8.45 -16.62
CA ALA A 109 6.34 8.61 -17.73
C ALA A 109 5.06 9.37 -17.32
N CYS A 110 4.52 9.09 -16.13
CA CYS A 110 3.26 9.63 -15.64
C CYS A 110 3.42 10.92 -14.80
N ARG A 111 4.67 11.32 -14.49
CA ARG A 111 5.05 12.44 -13.61
C ARG A 111 4.56 12.27 -12.17
N ALA A 112 3.41 12.86 -11.84
CA ALA A 112 2.88 12.84 -10.48
C ALA A 112 2.03 11.59 -10.27
N ALA A 113 2.38 10.79 -9.26
CA ALA A 113 1.68 9.53 -8.93
C ALA A 113 0.35 9.78 -8.18
N ASP A 114 0.10 11.01 -7.76
CA ASP A 114 -1.11 11.43 -7.04
C ASP A 114 -2.40 11.22 -7.87
N GLY A 115 -2.34 11.41 -9.19
CA GLY A 115 -3.45 11.19 -10.12
C GLY A 115 -3.79 9.73 -10.41
N TYR A 116 -2.97 8.78 -9.97
CA TYR A 116 -3.11 7.35 -10.31
C TYR A 116 -3.40 6.45 -9.10
N ASN A 117 -3.60 7.03 -7.91
CA ASN A 117 -3.92 6.24 -6.73
C ASN A 117 -5.42 5.87 -6.69
N THR A 118 -5.76 4.71 -6.11
CA THR A 118 -7.14 4.25 -5.98
C THR A 118 -7.89 4.88 -4.81
N LYS A 119 -7.25 5.74 -4.00
CA LYS A 119 -7.87 6.29 -2.79
C LYS A 119 -9.07 7.16 -3.12
N TYR A 120 -8.97 7.96 -4.18
CA TYR A 120 -10.09 8.80 -4.66
C TYR A 120 -11.26 7.94 -5.14
N PRO A 121 -11.08 6.99 -6.08
CA PRO A 121 -12.13 6.04 -6.45
C PRO A 121 -12.72 5.26 -5.26
N GLU A 122 -11.89 4.81 -4.31
CA GLU A 122 -12.34 4.07 -3.13
C GLU A 122 -13.19 4.94 -2.20
N ARG A 123 -12.82 6.22 -2.01
CA ARG A 123 -13.61 7.18 -1.24
C ARG A 123 -14.95 7.42 -1.92
N PHE A 124 -14.95 7.67 -3.23
CA PHE A 124 -16.17 7.84 -4.00
C PHE A 124 -17.05 6.58 -4.01
N HIS A 125 -16.46 5.38 -3.97
CA HIS A 125 -17.24 4.15 -3.82
C HIS A 125 -17.95 4.07 -2.45
N ILE A 126 -17.44 4.70 -1.40
CA ILE A 126 -18.18 4.80 -0.13
C ILE A 126 -19.38 5.74 -0.30
N GLU A 127 -19.12 6.95 -0.80
CA GLU A 127 -20.12 8.02 -0.92
C GLU A 127 -21.22 7.63 -1.93
N TYR A 128 -20.84 7.16 -3.11
CA TYR A 128 -21.75 6.94 -4.23
C TYR A 128 -22.32 5.52 -4.32
N ALA A 129 -21.57 4.50 -3.87
CA ALA A 129 -22.07 3.12 -3.91
C ALA A 129 -22.61 2.63 -2.56
N LYS A 130 -21.88 2.81 -1.44
CA LYS A 130 -22.33 2.25 -0.14
C LYS A 130 -23.50 3.03 0.44
N LEU A 131 -23.45 4.36 0.48
CA LEU A 131 -24.55 5.17 1.03
C LEU A 131 -25.82 5.03 0.19
N GLY A 132 -25.69 5.11 -1.14
CA GLY A 132 -26.82 4.87 -2.04
C GLY A 132 -27.43 3.47 -1.87
N TYR A 133 -26.59 2.43 -1.70
CA TYR A 133 -27.10 1.08 -1.46
C TYR A 133 -27.80 0.96 -0.10
N GLN A 134 -27.27 1.60 0.95
CA GLN A 134 -27.88 1.65 2.28
C GLN A 134 -29.23 2.39 2.27
N ALA A 135 -29.35 3.46 1.50
CA ALA A 135 -30.58 4.22 1.32
C ALA A 135 -31.63 3.49 0.46
N SER A 136 -31.24 2.44 -0.25
CA SER A 136 -32.15 1.63 -1.08
C SER A 136 -32.93 0.60 -0.25
N ASN A 137 -34.06 0.15 -0.79
CA ASN A 137 -34.79 -0.99 -0.24
C ASN A 137 -34.20 -2.37 -0.65
N LYS A 138 -33.02 -2.37 -1.29
CA LYS A 138 -32.28 -3.55 -1.79
C LYS A 138 -32.98 -4.38 -2.87
N ARG A 139 -34.09 -3.89 -3.45
CA ARG A 139 -34.77 -4.48 -4.62
C ARG A 139 -34.55 -3.58 -5.83
N GLU A 140 -34.11 -4.12 -6.96
CA GLU A 140 -33.72 -3.31 -8.13
C GLU A 140 -32.83 -2.09 -7.77
N TYR A 141 -31.92 -2.29 -6.81
CA TYR A 141 -31.23 -1.22 -6.08
C TYR A 141 -30.44 -0.26 -6.98
N LYS A 142 -30.01 -0.69 -8.18
CA LYS A 142 -29.26 0.15 -9.12
C LYS A 142 -30.03 1.43 -9.50
N LYS A 143 -31.32 1.30 -9.86
CA LYS A 143 -32.15 2.46 -10.23
C LYS A 143 -32.32 3.42 -9.03
N GLN A 144 -32.53 2.86 -7.84
CA GLN A 144 -32.68 3.63 -6.61
C GLN A 144 -31.40 4.37 -6.23
N MET A 145 -30.23 3.72 -6.41
CA MET A 145 -28.93 4.35 -6.18
C MET A 145 -28.69 5.52 -7.14
N VAL A 146 -29.03 5.38 -8.42
CA VAL A 146 -28.93 6.46 -9.41
C VAL A 146 -29.84 7.63 -9.02
N THR A 147 -31.11 7.38 -8.70
CA THR A 147 -32.03 8.44 -8.24
C THR A 147 -31.58 9.07 -6.93
N TRP A 148 -30.97 8.31 -6.02
CA TRP A 148 -30.42 8.84 -4.78
C TRP A 148 -29.23 9.77 -5.05
N LEU A 149 -28.32 9.38 -5.97
CA LEU A 149 -27.19 10.19 -6.42
C LEU A 149 -27.65 11.52 -7.03
N GLU A 150 -28.59 11.47 -7.98
CA GLU A 150 -29.16 12.68 -8.61
C GLU A 150 -29.73 13.66 -7.58
N ARG A 151 -30.32 13.14 -6.49
CA ARG A 151 -30.83 13.96 -5.39
C ARG A 151 -29.73 14.57 -4.54
N GLN A 152 -28.64 13.83 -4.28
CA GLN A 152 -27.50 14.38 -3.54
C GLN A 152 -26.81 15.48 -4.35
N GLU A 153 -26.57 15.26 -5.65
CA GLU A 153 -25.98 16.26 -6.54
C GLU A 153 -26.84 17.53 -6.61
N ALA A 154 -28.17 17.38 -6.65
CA ALA A 154 -29.07 18.53 -6.61
C ALA A 154 -28.94 19.29 -5.28
N VAL A 155 -28.92 18.61 -4.13
CA VAL A 155 -28.76 19.27 -2.83
C VAL A 155 -27.41 19.99 -2.73
N ASP A 156 -26.31 19.34 -3.11
CA ASP A 156 -24.96 19.92 -3.09
C ASP A 156 -24.83 21.15 -4.00
N LEU A 157 -25.60 21.21 -5.09
CA LEU A 157 -25.64 22.38 -5.99
C LEU A 157 -26.39 23.59 -5.38
N PHE A 158 -27.31 23.34 -4.44
CA PHE A 158 -28.17 24.36 -3.84
C PHE A 158 -27.84 24.68 -2.37
N ASP A 159 -26.87 24.00 -1.75
CA ASP A 159 -26.31 24.32 -0.44
C ASP A 159 -25.05 25.21 -0.61
N PRO A 160 -25.06 26.48 -0.12
CA PRO A 160 -23.96 27.44 -0.32
C PRO A 160 -22.71 27.21 0.55
#